data_AF-T1D1S0-F1
#
_entry.id   AF-T1D1S0-F1
#
_cell.length_a   1.000
_cell.length_b   1.000
_cell.length_c   1.000
_cell.angle_alpha   90.00
_cell.angle_beta   90.00
_cell.angle_gamma   90.00
#
_symmetry.space_group_name_H-M   'P 1'
#
loop_
_entity.id
_entity.type
_entity.pdbx_description
1 polymer ?
#
loop_
_entity_poly.entity_id
_entity_poly.type
_entity_poly.pdbx_seq_one_letter_code
_entity_poly.pdbx_strand_id
1 'polypeptide(L)' 'MKFFGGFGFKDEERIFEKILRDLGYFSANPYNICGFSYGAQKAVRFALESLKSNVRVNRVLLLSPAFF' A
#
# COMPACT_ATOMS: atom_id res chain seq x y z
N MET A 1 -1.36 5.08 -6.88
CA MET A 1 -1.25 4.19 -5.71
C MET A 1 -0.53 4.92 -4.58
N LYS A 2 -0.94 4.69 -3.32
CA LYS A 2 -0.22 5.11 -2.11
C LYS A 2 0.54 3.91 -1.54
N PHE A 3 1.84 4.07 -1.28
CA PHE A 3 2.69 3.02 -0.70
C PHE A 3 3.14 3.39 0.72
N PHE A 4 3.19 2.41 1.61
CA PHE A 4 3.71 2.52 2.97
C PHE A 4 4.69 1.38 3.21
N GLY A 5 5.99 1.62 3.29
CA GLY A 5 6.90 0.52 3.61
C GLY A 5 7.42 0.56 5.04
N GLY A 6 8.49 -0.19 5.21
CA GLY A 6 8.97 -0.66 6.50
C GLY A 6 10.49 -0.65 6.62
N PHE A 7 11.22 -0.27 5.56
CA PHE A 7 12.68 -0.14 5.61
C PHE A 7 13.13 1.26 6.03
N GLY A 8 12.24 2.27 5.93
CA GLY A 8 12.56 3.66 6.26
C GLY A 8 13.34 4.38 5.16
N PHE A 9 13.46 3.78 3.97
CA PHE A 9 14.05 4.43 2.80
C PHE A 9 13.03 5.30 2.07
N LYS A 10 13.54 6.27 1.32
CA LYS A 10 12.75 7.03 0.35
C LYS A 10 12.55 6.18 -0.92
N ASP A 11 11.36 6.28 -1.52
CA ASP A 11 10.98 5.61 -2.78
C ASP A 11 11.14 4.07 -2.74
N GLU A 12 10.92 3.46 -1.58
CA GLU A 12 11.16 2.03 -1.33
C GLU A 12 10.18 1.11 -2.09
N GLU A 13 9.07 1.64 -2.60
CA GLU A 13 8.14 0.91 -3.48
C GLU A 13 8.82 0.36 -4.73
N ARG A 14 9.93 0.97 -5.17
CA ARG A 14 10.71 0.53 -6.33
C ARG A 14 11.32 -0.86 -6.14
N ILE A 15 11.60 -1.26 -4.89
CA ILE A 15 12.08 -2.61 -4.56
C ILE A 15 11.02 -3.66 -4.96
N PHE A 16 9.74 -3.29 -4.85
CA PHE A 16 8.62 -4.17 -5.16
C PHE A 16 8.06 -3.95 -6.57
N GLU A 17 8.70 -3.11 -7.40
CA GLU A 17 8.16 -2.68 -8.70
C GLU A 17 7.72 -3.86 -9.57
N LYS A 18 8.56 -4.89 -9.68
CA LYS A 18 8.23 -6.08 -10.47
C LYS A 18 6.93 -6.72 -9.98
N ILE A 19 6.83 -7.04 -8.69
CA ILE A 19 5.65 -7.69 -8.09
C ILE A 19 4.42 -6.79 -8.24
N LEU A 20 4.57 -5.49 -8.01
CA LEU A 20 3.47 -4.53 -8.13
C LEU A 20 2.98 -4.39 -9.58
N ARG A 21 3.86 -4.50 -10.58
CA ARG A 21 3.47 -4.54 -11.99
C ARG A 21 2.75 -5.84 -12.33
N ASP A 22 3.29 -6.98 -11.91
CA ASP A 22 2.72 -8.31 -12.15
C ASP A 22 1.31 -8.45 -11.54
N LEU A 23 1.06 -7.81 -10.39
CA LEU A 23 -0.24 -7.77 -9.72
C LEU A 23 -1.17 -6.64 -10.22
N GLY A 24 -0.72 -5.82 -11.18
CA GLY A 24 -1.49 -4.71 -11.74
C GLY A 24 -1.67 -3.51 -10.79
N TYR A 25 -0.83 -3.36 -9.77
CA TYR A 25 -0.86 -2.25 -8.80
C TYR A 25 -0.16 -0.98 -9.29
N PHE A 26 0.74 -1.11 -10.26
CA PHE A 26 1.33 0.02 -10.98
C PHE A 26 0.37 0.64 -12.01
N SER A 27 -0.83 0.07 -12.21
CA SER A 27 -1.88 0.71 -12.99
C SER A 27 -2.21 2.07 -12.37
N ALA A 28 -2.52 3.06 -13.22
CA ALA A 28 -2.69 4.47 -12.85
C ALA A 28 -3.84 4.76 -11.86
N ASN A 29 -4.39 3.77 -11.15
CA ASN A 29 -5.43 3.96 -10.17
C ASN A 29 -4.86 4.62 -8.90
N PRO A 30 -5.24 5.89 -8.61
CA PRO A 30 -4.73 6.60 -7.45
C PRO A 30 -5.26 6.02 -6.13
N TYR A 31 -6.35 5.25 -6.17
CA TYR A 31 -7.04 4.67 -5.00
C TYR A 31 -6.53 3.27 -4.60
N ASN A 32 -5.48 2.77 -5.25
CA ASN A 32 -4.76 1.58 -4.77
C ASN A 32 -3.89 1.96 -3.58
N ILE A 33 -3.88 1.11 -2.56
CA ILE A 33 -3.05 1.24 -1.37
C ILE A 33 -2.18 -0.01 -1.26
N CYS A 34 -0.91 0.16 -0.92
CA CYS A 34 0.01 -0.95 -0.69
C CYS A 34 0.81 -0.69 0.59
N GLY A 35 1.08 -1.73 1.37
CA GLY A 35 2.00 -1.63 2.49
C GLY A 35 2.89 -2.85 2.68
N PHE A 36 4.13 -2.64 3.13
CA PHE A 36 5.10 -3.68 3.43
C PHE A 36 5.52 -3.69 4.91
N SER A 37 5.61 -4.87 5.54
CA SER A 37 6.03 -5.02 6.95
C SER A 37 5.20 -4.12 7.88
N TYR A 38 5.80 -3.29 8.73
CA TYR A 38 5.10 -2.32 9.57
C TYR A 38 4.24 -1.33 8.76
N GLY A 39 4.66 -1.02 7.53
CA GLY A 39 3.88 -0.23 6.58
C GLY A 39 2.55 -0.86 6.20
N ALA A 40 2.39 -2.19 6.30
CA ALA A 40 1.12 -2.86 6.10
C ALA A 40 0.06 -2.44 7.13
N GLN A 41 0.44 -2.26 8.41
CA GLN A 41 -0.48 -1.72 9.42
C GLN A 41 -0.93 -0.30 9.06
N LYS A 42 0.01 0.54 8.58
CA LYS A 42 -0.28 1.92 8.14
C LYS A 42 -1.22 1.93 6.93
N ALA A 43 -1.00 1.04 5.97
CA ALA A 43 -1.86 0.87 4.80
C ALA A 43 -3.31 0.53 5.20
N VAL A 44 -3.51 -0.39 6.15
CA VAL A 44 -4.84 -0.71 6.68
C VAL A 44 -5.47 0.47 7.39
N ARG A 45 -4.75 1.14 8.29
CA ARG A 45 -5.25 2.34 8.98
C ARG A 45 -5.66 3.42 7.97
N PHE A 46 -4.82 3.68 6.97
CA PHE A 46 -5.10 4.65 5.93
C PHE A 46 -6.35 4.29 5.12
N ALA A 47 -6.54 3.00 4.78
CA ALA A 47 -7.73 2.55 4.09
C ALA A 47 -9.00 2.76 4.95
N LEU A 48 -8.95 2.41 6.23
CA LEU A 48 -10.07 2.59 7.16
C LEU A 48 -10.45 4.06 7.33
N GLU A 49 -9.46 4.94 7.54
CA GLU A 49 -9.71 6.38 7.65
C GLU A 49 -10.23 6.96 6.33
N SER A 50 -9.72 6.50 5.18
CA SER A 50 -10.24 6.89 3.85
C SER A 50 -11.73 6.57 3.72
N LEU A 51 -12.14 5.35 4.11
CA LEU A 51 -13.54 4.94 4.05
C LEU A 51 -14.43 5.78 4.98
N LYS A 52 -13.97 6.08 6.21
CA LYS A 52 -14.69 6.98 7.13
C LYS A 52 -14.89 8.39 6.55
N SER A 53 -13.92 8.85 5.77
CA SER A 53 -13.97 10.15 5.08
C SER A 53 -14.65 10.10 3.71
N ASN A 54 -15.37 9.02 3.36
CA ASN A 54 -16.02 8.81 2.06
C ASN A 54 -15.05 8.88 0.86
N VAL A 55 -13.76 8.60 1.07
CA VAL A 55 -12.75 8.50 0.02
C VAL A 55 -12.73 7.07 -0.50
N ARG A 56 -12.81 6.93 -1.83
CA ARG A 56 -12.78 5.63 -2.50
C ARG A 56 -11.49 4.86 -2.19
N VAL A 57 -11.63 3.58 -1.88
CA VAL A 57 -10.54 2.61 -1.85
C VAL A 57 -10.79 1.60 -2.97
N ASN A 58 -9.80 1.37 -3.83
CA ASN A 58 -9.95 0.40 -4.92
C ASN A 58 -9.45 -0.99 -4.50
N ARG A 59 -8.19 -1.06 -4.05
CA ARG A 59 -7.58 -2.29 -3.56
C ARG A 59 -6.55 -1.97 -2.48
N VAL A 60 -6.37 -2.89 -1.54
CA VAL A 60 -5.33 -2.83 -0.51
C VAL A 60 -4.46 -4.07 -0.64
N LEU A 61 -3.15 -3.88 -0.90
CA LEU A 61 -2.16 -4.96 -0.92
C LEU A 61 -1.28 -4.89 0.32
N LEU A 62 -1.15 -6.01 1.01
CA LEU A 62 -0.31 -6.13 2.20
C LEU A 62 0.82 -7.12 1.89
N LEU A 63 2.03 -6.61 1.70
CA LEU A 63 3.24 -7.38 1.43
C LEU A 63 3.92 -7.75 2.74
N SER A 64 4.02 -9.04 3.04
CA SER A 64 4.65 -9.55 4.28
C SER A 64 4.24 -8.76 5.53
N PRO A 65 2.93 -8.68 5.84
CA PRO A 65 2.44 -7.79 6.88
C PRO A 65 2.94 -8.21 8.26
N ALA A 66 3.50 -7.26 9.00
CA ALA A 66 3.89 -7.46 10.39
C ALA A 66 2.75 -6.97 11.31
N PHE A 67 1.78 -7.83 11.61
CA PHE A 67 0.78 -7.57 12.65
C PHE A 67 1.24 -8.20 13.97
N PHE A 68 1.22 -7.41 15.02
CA PHE A 68 1.56 -7.79 16.39
C PHE A 68 0.69 -7.00 17.35
#